data_AF-V7D5M7-F1
#
_entry.id   AF-V7D5M7-F1
#
_cell.length_a   1.000
_cell.length_b   1.000
_cell.length_c   1.000
_cell.angle_alpha   90.00
_cell.angle_beta   90.00
_cell.angle_gamma   90.00
#
_symmetry.space_group_name_H-M   'P 1'
#
loop_
_entity.id
_entity.type
_entity.pdbx_description
1 polymer ?
#
loop_
_entity_poly.entity_id
_entity_poly.type
_entity_poly.pdbx_seq_one_letter_code
_entity_poly.pdbx_strand_id
1 'polypeptide(L)'
;RSPFDARIHEVRGQRGQIDTAACFRDLLGDSSEVSLSHKNCDKVQDPYSLRCQPQVMGACLTQLRQAAEVLGIEANAVSDNPLVFAAEGDVISGGNFHAEPVAMAADNIALAIAEIGSLSERRISLMMDKHMSQLPPFLVENGGVNSGFMIAQVTAAALASENKALSHPHSVDSLPTSANQEDHVSMAPAAGKRLWEMAENTRGVLAIEWLGACQGLDLRKGLKTSAKLEQARQALRSEVPHYDRDRFFAPDIEKAVELLAKGRLTGLLPAGVLPSL
;
A
#
# COMPACT_ATOMS: atom_id res chain seq x y z
N ARG A 1 6.76 19.93 1.47
CA ARG A 1 5.98 19.30 2.58
C ARG A 1 4.62 19.96 2.80
N SER A 2 4.34 21.14 2.25
CA SER A 2 3.04 21.82 2.34
C SER A 2 1.81 20.96 1.99
N PRO A 3 1.87 19.97 1.06
CA PRO A 3 0.73 19.08 0.80
C PRO A 3 0.18 18.30 2.00
N PHE A 4 0.96 18.18 3.08
CA PHE A 4 0.59 17.45 4.30
C PHE A 4 0.08 18.38 5.42
N ASP A 5 -0.08 19.68 5.17
CA ASP A 5 -0.58 20.66 6.16
C ASP A 5 -1.99 20.26 6.63
N ALA A 6 -2.19 20.20 7.95
CA ALA A 6 -3.43 19.73 8.56
C ALA A 6 -4.67 20.45 8.03
N ARG A 7 -4.57 21.76 7.77
CA ARG A 7 -5.68 22.61 7.34
C ARG A 7 -6.25 22.19 5.98
N ILE A 8 -5.40 21.67 5.09
CA ILE A 8 -5.82 21.16 3.76
C ILE A 8 -6.72 19.93 3.92
N HIS A 9 -6.45 19.12 4.94
CA HIS A 9 -7.16 17.86 5.17
C HIS A 9 -8.41 18.06 6.01
N GLU A 10 -8.33 18.94 7.02
CA GLU A 10 -9.46 19.36 7.84
C GLU A 10 -10.56 20.02 7.02
N VAL A 11 -10.21 20.93 6.10
CA VAL A 11 -11.22 21.59 5.25
C VAL A 11 -11.90 20.61 4.29
N ARG A 12 -11.26 19.49 3.94
CA ARG A 12 -11.90 18.43 3.13
C ARG A 12 -12.77 17.49 3.98
N GLY A 13 -12.45 17.32 5.27
CA GLY A 13 -13.27 16.57 6.23
C GLY A 13 -13.19 15.04 6.18
N GLN A 14 -12.39 14.45 5.27
CA GLN A 14 -12.27 12.99 5.15
C GLN A 14 -11.33 12.41 6.20
N ARG A 15 -11.85 11.59 7.12
CA ARG A 15 -11.08 11.07 8.27
C ARG A 15 -9.84 10.26 7.87
N GLY A 16 -9.99 9.31 6.93
CA GLY A 16 -8.86 8.52 6.44
C GLY A 16 -7.74 9.39 5.85
N GLN A 17 -8.09 10.49 5.16
CA GLN A 17 -7.11 11.45 4.65
C GLN A 17 -6.45 12.28 5.76
N ILE A 18 -7.22 12.74 6.75
CA ILE A 18 -6.69 13.50 7.89
C ILE A 18 -5.65 12.68 8.64
N ASP A 19 -5.99 11.42 8.96
CA ASP A 19 -5.11 10.51 9.71
C ASP A 19 -3.87 10.16 8.88
N THR A 20 -4.05 9.88 7.59
CA THR A 20 -2.93 9.63 6.67
C THR A 20 -1.96 10.81 6.59
N ALA A 21 -2.47 12.04 6.49
CA ALA A 21 -1.63 13.22 6.49
C ALA A 21 -0.90 13.41 7.82
N ALA A 22 -1.54 13.09 8.95
CA ALA A 22 -0.89 13.11 10.25
C ALA A 22 0.29 12.12 10.32
N CYS A 23 0.13 10.90 9.78
CA CYS A 23 1.23 9.94 9.65
C CYS A 23 2.37 10.49 8.79
N PHE A 24 2.08 11.15 7.68
CA PHE A 24 3.12 11.78 6.86
C PHE A 24 3.86 12.88 7.63
N ARG A 25 3.16 13.75 8.37
CA ARG A 25 3.81 14.78 9.18
C ARG A 25 4.69 14.18 10.29
N ASP A 26 4.22 13.13 10.96
CA ASP A 26 4.98 12.41 11.97
C ASP A 26 6.26 11.76 11.39
N LEU A 27 6.15 11.11 10.22
CA LEU A 27 7.29 10.49 9.55
C LEU A 27 8.27 11.52 8.99
N LEU A 28 7.78 12.59 8.36
CA LEU A 28 8.61 13.56 7.62
C LEU A 28 9.17 14.69 8.47
N GLY A 29 8.53 14.98 9.61
CA GLY A 29 8.75 16.19 10.41
C GLY A 29 8.48 17.48 9.63
N ASP A 30 8.73 18.62 10.28
CA ASP A 30 8.58 19.94 9.65
C ASP A 30 9.66 20.17 8.57
N SER A 31 10.88 19.69 8.81
CA SER A 31 12.01 19.80 7.88
C SER A 31 13.04 18.68 8.09
N SER A 32 13.97 18.56 7.14
CA SER A 32 15.14 17.68 7.17
C SER A 32 16.30 18.33 6.40
N GLU A 33 17.54 17.86 6.59
CA GLU A 33 18.71 18.39 5.87
C GLU A 33 18.49 18.37 4.35
N VAL A 34 17.99 17.26 3.81
CA VAL A 34 17.64 17.11 2.37
C VAL A 34 16.67 18.19 1.89
N SER A 35 15.67 18.54 2.70
CA SER A 35 14.69 19.55 2.28
C SER A 35 15.20 20.98 2.43
N LEU A 36 16.06 21.21 3.43
CA LEU A 36 16.65 22.52 3.68
C LEU A 36 17.67 22.86 2.59
N SER A 37 18.38 21.86 2.06
CA SER A 37 19.31 22.03 0.95
C SER A 37 18.65 22.42 -0.38
N HIS A 38 17.32 22.30 -0.50
CA HIS A 38 16.53 22.65 -1.68
C HIS A 38 15.52 23.77 -1.43
N LYS A 39 15.72 24.59 -0.39
CA LYS A 39 14.81 25.70 -0.03
C LYS A 39 14.56 26.70 -1.17
N ASN A 40 15.54 26.87 -2.07
CA ASN A 40 15.47 27.79 -3.21
C ASN A 40 15.15 27.06 -4.52
N CYS A 41 14.32 26.03 -4.50
CA CYS A 41 13.94 25.29 -5.71
C CYS A 41 12.84 26.05 -6.47
N ASP A 42 13.07 26.27 -7.77
CA ASP A 42 12.12 26.99 -8.65
C ASP A 42 10.84 26.19 -8.99
N LYS A 43 10.74 24.94 -8.51
CA LYS A 43 9.56 24.09 -8.78
C LYS A 43 8.35 24.62 -8.03
N VAL A 44 7.30 24.93 -8.80
CA VAL A 44 6.05 25.49 -8.27
C VAL A 44 5.18 24.43 -7.59
N GLN A 45 5.10 23.20 -8.14
CA GLN A 45 4.27 22.14 -7.59
C GLN A 45 4.87 20.75 -7.78
N ASP A 46 4.71 19.91 -6.76
CA ASP A 46 5.03 18.48 -6.84
C ASP A 46 3.97 17.72 -7.67
N PRO A 47 4.39 16.66 -8.40
CA PRO A 47 3.48 15.73 -9.07
C PRO A 47 2.48 15.07 -8.12
N TYR A 48 1.35 14.62 -8.66
CA TYR A 48 0.25 14.07 -7.85
C TYR A 48 0.64 12.81 -7.07
N SER A 49 1.54 11.97 -7.60
CA SER A 49 2.03 10.79 -6.89
C SER A 49 2.73 11.12 -5.56
N LEU A 50 3.23 12.36 -5.40
CA LEU A 50 3.74 12.88 -4.13
C LEU A 50 2.70 13.72 -3.39
N ARG A 51 2.06 14.66 -4.09
CA ARG A 51 1.20 15.69 -3.48
C ARG A 51 -0.17 15.18 -3.05
N CYS A 52 -0.70 14.19 -3.75
CA CYS A 52 -2.03 13.63 -3.51
C CYS A 52 -2.00 12.37 -2.62
N GLN A 53 -0.87 12.05 -1.98
CA GLN A 53 -0.75 10.88 -1.12
C GLN A 53 -1.80 10.87 0.02
N PRO A 54 -2.05 11.97 0.75
CA PRO A 54 -3.11 11.96 1.76
C PRO A 54 -4.49 11.63 1.21
N GLN A 55 -4.81 12.12 0.01
CA GLN A 55 -6.09 11.93 -0.65
C GLN A 55 -6.29 10.47 -1.06
N VAL A 56 -5.29 9.88 -1.73
CA VAL A 56 -5.37 8.51 -2.28
C VAL A 56 -5.18 7.47 -1.18
N MET A 57 -4.11 7.59 -0.39
CA MET A 57 -3.84 6.65 0.70
C MET A 57 -4.88 6.78 1.83
N GLY A 58 -5.44 7.98 2.01
CA GLY A 58 -6.56 8.18 2.93
C GLY A 58 -7.86 7.51 2.48
N ALA A 59 -8.14 7.46 1.18
CA ALA A 59 -9.26 6.68 0.65
C ALA A 59 -9.01 5.17 0.87
N CYS A 60 -7.79 4.69 0.62
CA CYS A 60 -7.40 3.30 0.91
C CYS A 60 -7.56 2.96 2.40
N LEU A 61 -7.14 3.84 3.31
CA LEU A 61 -7.30 3.66 4.74
C LEU A 61 -8.77 3.57 5.15
N THR A 62 -9.63 4.41 4.58
CA THR A 62 -11.09 4.33 4.82
C THR A 62 -11.66 3.00 4.34
N GLN A 63 -11.32 2.54 3.13
CA GLN A 63 -11.78 1.25 2.61
C GLN A 63 -11.35 0.08 3.51
N LEU A 64 -10.09 0.07 3.97
CA LEU A 64 -9.59 -0.96 4.88
C LEU A 64 -10.28 -0.93 6.24
N ARG A 65 -10.63 0.26 6.76
CA ARG A 65 -11.38 0.40 8.01
C ARG A 65 -12.81 -0.13 7.89
N GLN A 66 -13.50 0.18 6.79
CA GLN A 66 -14.84 -0.36 6.52
C GLN A 66 -14.83 -1.88 6.43
N ALA A 67 -13.87 -2.45 5.69
CA ALA A 67 -13.72 -3.89 5.61
C ALA A 67 -13.40 -4.52 6.98
N ALA A 68 -12.51 -3.90 7.76
CA ALA A 68 -12.14 -4.39 9.09
C ALA A 68 -13.31 -4.36 10.09
N GLU A 69 -14.20 -3.36 10.01
CA GLU A 69 -15.41 -3.32 10.82
C GLU A 69 -16.30 -4.55 10.55
N VAL A 70 -16.59 -4.81 9.28
CA VAL A 70 -17.40 -5.96 8.85
C VAL A 70 -16.75 -7.28 9.24
N LEU A 71 -15.46 -7.45 8.94
CA LEU A 71 -14.72 -8.68 9.26
C LEU A 71 -14.56 -8.88 10.77
N GLY A 72 -14.47 -7.80 11.54
CA GLY A 72 -14.44 -7.85 13.00
C GLY A 72 -15.75 -8.35 13.60
N ILE A 73 -16.89 -7.95 13.02
CA ILE A 73 -18.21 -8.49 13.39
C ILE A 73 -18.29 -9.97 13.02
N GLU A 74 -17.94 -10.32 11.78
CA GLU A 74 -18.03 -11.69 11.28
C GLU A 74 -17.16 -12.66 12.08
N ALA A 75 -15.95 -12.24 12.50
CA ALA A 75 -15.05 -13.04 13.32
C ALA A 75 -15.65 -13.45 14.68
N ASN A 76 -16.71 -12.77 15.13
CA ASN A 76 -17.43 -13.04 16.37
C ASN A 76 -18.87 -13.51 16.16
N ALA A 77 -19.30 -13.72 14.92
CA ALA A 77 -20.68 -14.04 14.58
C ALA A 77 -21.02 -15.51 14.84
N VAL A 78 -22.31 -15.78 15.09
CA VAL A 78 -22.88 -17.13 15.02
C VAL A 78 -23.42 -17.34 13.61
N SER A 79 -22.66 -18.09 12.81
CA SER A 79 -22.86 -18.24 11.36
C SER A 79 -23.29 -19.65 10.94
N ASP A 80 -23.52 -20.57 11.88
CA ASP A 80 -24.08 -21.89 11.60
C ASP A 80 -25.61 -21.84 11.51
N ASN A 81 -26.23 -22.99 11.22
CA ASN A 81 -27.67 -23.11 11.08
C ASN A 81 -28.14 -24.57 11.27
N PRO A 82 -29.30 -24.82 11.94
CA PRO A 82 -30.21 -23.86 12.57
C PRO A 82 -29.68 -23.31 13.89
N LEU A 83 -30.23 -22.17 14.32
CA LEU A 83 -29.89 -21.53 15.59
C LEU A 83 -30.80 -22.03 16.71
N VAL A 84 -30.21 -22.25 17.89
CA VAL A 84 -30.92 -22.69 19.10
C VAL A 84 -31.01 -21.52 20.09
N PHE A 85 -32.23 -21.07 20.34
CA PHE A 85 -32.56 -20.01 21.30
C PHE A 85 -33.09 -20.64 22.58
N ALA A 86 -32.14 -21.09 23.42
CA ALA A 86 -32.45 -21.95 24.57
C ALA A 86 -33.29 -21.27 25.66
N ALA A 87 -33.25 -19.93 25.77
CA ALA A 87 -34.05 -19.19 26.75
C ALA A 87 -35.55 -19.25 26.41
N GLU A 88 -35.86 -19.26 25.12
CA GLU A 88 -37.21 -19.37 24.57
C GLU A 88 -37.62 -20.83 24.32
N GLY A 89 -36.65 -21.75 24.24
CA GLY A 89 -36.86 -23.14 23.88
C GLY A 89 -37.03 -23.36 22.36
N ASP A 90 -36.61 -22.38 21.56
CA ASP A 90 -36.83 -22.35 20.12
C ASP A 90 -35.63 -22.87 19.32
N VAL A 91 -35.92 -23.46 18.16
CA VAL A 91 -34.93 -23.79 17.12
C VAL A 91 -35.40 -23.13 15.82
N ILE A 92 -34.61 -22.18 15.32
CA ILE A 92 -34.98 -21.34 14.17
C ILE A 92 -33.98 -21.56 13.05
N SER A 93 -34.47 -21.93 11.87
CA SER A 93 -33.66 -21.94 10.64
C SER A 93 -33.62 -20.54 10.03
N GLY A 94 -32.41 -20.03 9.82
CA GLY A 94 -32.11 -18.77 9.14
C GLY A 94 -31.08 -18.95 8.03
N GLY A 95 -30.29 -17.90 7.77
CA GLY A 95 -29.34 -17.85 6.65
C GLY A 95 -27.99 -17.22 6.99
N ASN A 96 -27.59 -17.20 8.26
CA ASN A 96 -26.33 -16.54 8.69
C ASN A 96 -25.07 -17.17 8.08
N PHE A 97 -25.15 -18.37 7.50
CA PHE A 97 -24.05 -18.99 6.76
C PHE A 97 -23.73 -18.28 5.43
N HIS A 98 -24.61 -17.39 4.94
CA HIS A 98 -24.40 -16.69 3.68
C HIS A 98 -23.42 -15.52 3.84
N ALA A 99 -22.18 -15.73 3.44
CA ALA A 99 -21.05 -14.82 3.67
C ALA A 99 -20.98 -13.60 2.71
N GLU A 100 -22.12 -13.05 2.30
CA GLU A 100 -22.19 -11.84 1.45
C GLU A 100 -21.40 -10.64 2.02
N PRO A 101 -21.53 -10.29 3.32
CA PRO A 101 -20.76 -9.18 3.89
C PRO A 101 -19.25 -9.39 3.78
N VAL A 102 -18.77 -10.63 3.93
CA VAL A 102 -17.35 -10.98 3.78
C VAL A 102 -16.87 -10.82 2.34
N ALA A 103 -17.68 -11.25 1.36
CA ALA A 103 -17.35 -11.11 -0.06
C ALA A 103 -17.17 -9.64 -0.45
N MET A 104 -18.12 -8.78 -0.07
CA MET A 104 -18.04 -7.34 -0.33
C MET A 104 -16.88 -6.68 0.43
N ALA A 105 -16.62 -7.07 1.68
CA ALA A 105 -15.49 -6.55 2.44
C ALA A 105 -14.14 -6.91 1.77
N ALA A 106 -14.00 -8.15 1.28
CA ALA A 106 -12.82 -8.58 0.54
C ALA A 106 -12.68 -7.80 -0.79
N ASP A 107 -13.78 -7.61 -1.53
CA ASP A 107 -13.76 -6.81 -2.76
C ASP A 107 -13.38 -5.34 -2.51
N ASN A 108 -13.79 -4.78 -1.36
CA ASN A 108 -13.37 -3.44 -0.94
C ASN A 108 -11.88 -3.34 -0.60
N ILE A 109 -11.29 -4.38 0.02
CA ILE A 109 -9.85 -4.43 0.31
C ILE A 109 -9.03 -4.44 -0.99
N ALA A 110 -9.53 -5.11 -2.04
CA ALA A 110 -8.85 -5.16 -3.32
C ALA A 110 -8.60 -3.79 -3.94
N LEU A 111 -9.58 -2.88 -3.85
CA LEU A 111 -9.45 -1.50 -4.31
C LEU A 111 -8.30 -0.79 -3.60
N ALA A 112 -8.21 -0.96 -2.28
CA ALA A 112 -7.16 -0.36 -1.47
C ALA A 112 -5.78 -0.92 -1.84
N ILE A 113 -5.63 -2.24 -1.94
CA ILE A 113 -4.34 -2.87 -2.32
C ILE A 113 -3.89 -2.39 -3.70
N ALA A 114 -4.78 -2.42 -4.69
CA ALA A 114 -4.46 -2.00 -6.05
C ALA A 114 -4.02 -0.53 -6.13
N GLU A 115 -4.72 0.38 -5.47
CA GLU A 115 -4.40 1.82 -5.51
C GLU A 115 -3.13 2.18 -4.72
N ILE A 116 -2.83 1.45 -3.64
CA ILE A 116 -1.53 1.58 -2.94
C ILE A 116 -0.39 1.24 -3.90
N GLY A 117 -0.50 0.11 -4.61
CA GLY A 117 0.48 -0.32 -5.61
C GLY A 117 0.59 0.67 -6.78
N SER A 118 -0.55 1.11 -7.33
CA SER A 118 -0.64 2.09 -8.41
C SER A 118 0.10 3.40 -8.06
N LEU A 119 -0.17 3.96 -6.88
CA LEU A 119 0.46 5.22 -6.46
C LEU A 119 1.96 5.06 -6.19
N SER A 120 2.38 3.93 -5.61
CA SER A 120 3.79 3.57 -5.41
C SER A 120 4.53 3.46 -6.74
N GLU A 121 3.96 2.75 -7.71
CA GLU A 121 4.56 2.57 -9.03
C GLU A 121 4.74 3.92 -9.76
N ARG A 122 3.78 4.84 -9.64
CA ARG A 122 3.94 6.21 -10.18
C ARG A 122 5.05 7.00 -9.47
N ARG A 123 5.34 6.75 -8.18
CA ARG A 123 6.50 7.35 -7.49
C ARG A 123 7.82 6.71 -7.92
N ILE A 124 7.85 5.41 -8.22
CA ILE A 124 9.01 4.77 -8.86
C ILE A 124 9.28 5.43 -10.21
N SER A 125 8.27 5.51 -11.08
CA SER A 125 8.40 6.15 -12.40
C SER A 125 8.91 7.59 -12.30
N LEU A 126 8.44 8.34 -11.30
CA LEU A 126 8.90 9.70 -11.02
C LEU A 126 10.40 9.75 -10.70
N MET A 127 10.90 8.81 -9.90
CA MET A 127 12.32 8.75 -9.52
C MET A 127 13.23 8.40 -10.69
N MET A 128 12.76 7.58 -11.63
CA MET A 128 13.54 7.18 -12.81
C MET A 128 13.70 8.32 -13.84
N ASP A 129 12.74 9.24 -13.89
CA ASP A 129 12.73 10.35 -14.84
C ASP A 129 13.61 11.52 -14.37
N LYS A 130 14.75 11.72 -15.03
CA LYS A 130 15.69 12.82 -14.76
C LYS A 130 15.05 14.22 -14.84
N HIS A 131 14.02 14.40 -15.66
CA HIS A 131 13.35 15.69 -15.82
C HIS A 131 12.50 16.04 -14.59
N MET A 132 12.12 15.03 -13.82
CA MET A 132 11.23 15.17 -12.68
C MET A 132 11.95 14.95 -11.34
N SER A 133 12.88 14.00 -11.26
CA SER A 133 13.50 13.55 -10.01
C SER A 133 14.61 14.46 -9.46
N GLN A 134 15.24 15.26 -10.33
CA GLN A 134 16.52 15.95 -10.03
C GLN A 134 17.61 14.95 -9.58
N LEU A 135 17.57 13.72 -10.11
CA LEU A 135 18.52 12.64 -9.89
C LEU A 135 19.05 12.15 -11.26
N PRO A 136 20.18 11.43 -11.31
CA PRO A 136 20.60 10.72 -12.50
C PRO A 136 19.48 9.81 -13.06
N PRO A 137 19.34 9.69 -14.39
CA PRO A 137 18.35 8.81 -14.99
C PRO A 137 18.55 7.38 -14.49
N PHE A 138 17.45 6.70 -14.13
CA PHE A 138 17.46 5.33 -13.59
C PHE A 138 18.33 5.13 -12.34
N LEU A 139 18.59 6.19 -11.58
CA LEU A 139 19.23 6.19 -10.26
C LEU A 139 20.63 5.56 -10.20
N VAL A 140 21.40 5.68 -11.27
CA VAL A 140 22.78 5.18 -11.34
C VAL A 140 23.73 6.22 -11.92
N GLU A 141 24.97 6.26 -11.43
CA GLU A 141 26.04 7.04 -12.06
C GLU A 141 26.50 6.35 -13.37
N ASN A 142 27.11 7.10 -14.30
CA ASN A 142 27.57 6.58 -15.60
C ASN A 142 26.45 5.91 -16.45
N GLY A 143 25.30 6.59 -16.54
CA GLY A 143 24.20 6.18 -17.43
C GLY A 143 24.66 6.08 -18.89
N GLY A 144 24.16 5.06 -19.61
CA GLY A 144 24.56 4.72 -20.97
C GLY A 144 25.50 3.51 -21.05
N VAL A 145 26.19 3.19 -19.95
CA VAL A 145 26.85 1.89 -19.74
C VAL A 145 26.10 1.08 -18.69
N ASN A 146 25.63 1.73 -17.63
CA ASN A 146 24.75 1.13 -16.63
C ASN A 146 23.28 1.43 -16.92
N SER A 147 22.42 0.43 -16.73
CA SER A 147 20.97 0.52 -16.85
C SER A 147 20.29 0.83 -15.51
N GLY A 148 20.96 0.58 -14.38
CA GLY A 148 20.47 0.92 -13.06
C GLY A 148 19.11 0.28 -12.76
N PHE A 149 18.16 1.10 -12.34
CA PHE A 149 16.82 0.68 -11.92
C PHE A 149 15.83 0.50 -13.08
N MET A 150 16.27 0.60 -14.34
CA MET A 150 15.38 0.57 -15.51
C MET A 150 14.47 -0.66 -15.54
N ILE A 151 15.02 -1.87 -15.34
CA ILE A 151 14.21 -3.10 -15.40
C ILE A 151 13.45 -3.33 -14.08
N ALA A 152 13.97 -2.87 -12.94
CA ALA A 152 13.22 -2.88 -11.69
C ALA A 152 11.92 -2.05 -11.82
N GLN A 153 11.96 -0.91 -12.50
CA GLN A 153 10.75 -0.14 -12.83
C GLN A 153 9.75 -0.95 -13.67
N VAL A 154 10.22 -1.72 -14.66
CA VAL A 154 9.34 -2.57 -15.49
C VAL A 154 8.69 -3.67 -14.65
N THR A 155 9.42 -4.29 -13.73
CA THR A 155 8.86 -5.25 -12.78
C THR A 155 7.74 -4.61 -11.94
N ALA A 156 7.97 -3.41 -11.38
CA ALA A 156 6.94 -2.71 -10.63
C ALA A 156 5.68 -2.41 -11.48
N ALA A 157 5.86 -2.01 -12.75
CA ALA A 157 4.75 -1.77 -13.66
C ALA A 157 3.94 -3.03 -13.96
N ALA A 158 4.59 -4.19 -14.13
CA ALA A 158 3.93 -5.47 -14.35
C ALA A 158 3.07 -5.87 -13.14
N LEU A 159 3.65 -5.85 -11.94
CA LEU A 159 2.96 -6.20 -10.68
C LEU A 159 1.76 -5.27 -10.41
N ALA A 160 1.94 -3.95 -10.57
CA ALA A 160 0.85 -3.00 -10.39
C ALA A 160 -0.27 -3.16 -11.45
N SER A 161 0.09 -3.57 -12.68
CA SER A 161 -0.88 -3.78 -13.75
C SER A 161 -1.75 -5.00 -13.50
N GLU A 162 -1.19 -6.09 -13.00
CA GLU A 162 -1.93 -7.33 -12.73
C GLU A 162 -3.06 -7.11 -11.71
N ASN A 163 -2.82 -6.27 -10.70
CA ASN A 163 -3.81 -5.92 -9.69
C ASN A 163 -5.09 -5.27 -10.25
N LYS A 164 -5.05 -4.69 -11.45
CA LYS A 164 -6.26 -4.13 -12.10
C LYS A 164 -7.24 -5.21 -12.55
N ALA A 165 -6.72 -6.32 -13.06
CA ALA A 165 -7.55 -7.45 -13.45
C ALA A 165 -8.01 -8.21 -12.21
N LEU A 166 -7.10 -8.42 -11.26
CA LEU A 166 -7.42 -9.09 -9.99
C LEU A 166 -8.42 -8.32 -9.13
N SER A 167 -8.62 -7.01 -9.35
CA SER A 167 -9.65 -6.23 -8.63
C SER A 167 -11.07 -6.44 -9.14
N HIS A 168 -11.31 -7.28 -10.15
CA HIS A 168 -12.67 -7.63 -10.55
C HIS A 168 -13.44 -8.24 -9.37
N PRO A 169 -14.64 -7.73 -9.02
CA PRO A 169 -15.36 -8.19 -7.85
C PRO A 169 -15.87 -9.62 -8.04
N HIS A 170 -15.73 -10.45 -7.01
CA HIS A 170 -16.31 -11.80 -7.00
C HIS A 170 -17.71 -11.81 -6.35
N SER A 171 -18.01 -10.86 -5.48
CA SER A 171 -19.31 -10.73 -4.78
C SER A 171 -20.49 -10.48 -5.71
N VAL A 172 -20.25 -10.11 -6.97
CA VAL A 172 -21.32 -9.87 -7.96
C VAL A 172 -21.66 -11.12 -8.79
N ASP A 173 -20.98 -12.24 -8.55
CA ASP A 173 -21.23 -13.52 -9.21
C ASP A 173 -21.97 -14.49 -8.28
N SER A 174 -22.82 -15.33 -8.85
CA SER A 174 -23.61 -16.33 -8.13
C SER A 174 -24.07 -17.42 -9.11
N LEU A 175 -23.99 -18.68 -8.71
CA LEU A 175 -24.46 -19.82 -9.50
C LEU A 175 -25.30 -20.75 -8.61
N PRO A 176 -26.51 -21.14 -9.04
CA PRO A 176 -27.38 -21.97 -8.23
C PRO A 176 -26.84 -23.39 -8.08
N THR A 177 -26.90 -23.92 -6.86
CA THR A 177 -26.52 -25.30 -6.52
C THR A 177 -27.70 -26.06 -5.94
N SER A 178 -27.52 -27.37 -5.76
CA SER A 178 -28.49 -28.22 -5.03
C SER A 178 -29.92 -28.14 -5.58
N ALA A 179 -30.08 -28.24 -6.91
CA ALA A 179 -31.37 -28.15 -7.61
C ALA A 179 -32.16 -26.84 -7.35
N ASN A 180 -31.45 -25.71 -7.27
CA ASN A 180 -31.95 -24.36 -6.92
C ASN A 180 -32.40 -24.21 -5.46
N GLN A 181 -32.03 -25.14 -4.58
CA GLN A 181 -32.23 -24.93 -3.15
C GLN A 181 -31.25 -23.87 -2.60
N GLU A 182 -30.07 -23.78 -3.19
CA GLU A 182 -29.06 -22.76 -2.95
C GLU A 182 -28.99 -21.90 -4.22
N ASP A 183 -29.99 -21.04 -4.42
CA ASP A 183 -30.15 -20.25 -5.65
C ASP A 183 -29.31 -18.96 -5.68
N HIS A 184 -28.73 -18.58 -4.54
CA HIS A 184 -27.80 -17.46 -4.40
C HIS A 184 -26.65 -17.78 -3.44
N VAL A 185 -25.42 -17.42 -3.80
CA VAL A 185 -24.20 -17.60 -2.99
C VAL A 185 -23.26 -16.40 -3.13
N SER A 186 -22.33 -16.22 -2.19
CA SER A 186 -21.53 -14.98 -2.07
C SER A 186 -20.18 -14.96 -2.78
N MET A 187 -19.63 -16.13 -3.13
CA MET A 187 -18.26 -16.28 -3.64
C MET A 187 -17.15 -15.72 -2.71
N ALA A 188 -17.44 -15.52 -1.41
CA ALA A 188 -16.51 -14.92 -0.44
C ALA A 188 -15.10 -15.57 -0.39
N PRO A 189 -14.95 -16.91 -0.47
CA PRO A 189 -13.62 -17.52 -0.49
C PRO A 189 -12.75 -17.07 -1.67
N ALA A 190 -13.34 -16.88 -2.86
CA ALA A 190 -12.62 -16.40 -4.04
C ALA A 190 -12.24 -14.92 -3.89
N ALA A 191 -13.18 -14.10 -3.38
CA ALA A 191 -12.95 -12.69 -3.08
C ALA A 191 -11.80 -12.50 -2.08
N GLY A 192 -11.73 -13.32 -1.03
CA GLY A 192 -10.66 -13.27 -0.02
C GLY A 192 -9.32 -13.81 -0.53
N LYS A 193 -9.32 -14.98 -1.19
CA LYS A 193 -8.09 -15.66 -1.66
C LYS A 193 -7.23 -14.76 -2.56
N ARG A 194 -7.86 -14.06 -3.52
CA ARG A 194 -7.12 -13.23 -4.49
C ARG A 194 -6.35 -12.07 -3.85
N LEU A 195 -6.74 -11.64 -2.65
CA LEU A 195 -6.08 -10.54 -1.95
C LEU A 195 -4.64 -10.87 -1.55
N TRP A 196 -4.31 -12.16 -1.37
CA TRP A 196 -2.94 -12.59 -1.05
C TRP A 196 -1.98 -12.29 -2.20
N GLU A 197 -2.34 -12.69 -3.43
CA GLU A 197 -1.57 -12.37 -4.64
C GLU A 197 -1.47 -10.86 -4.85
N MET A 198 -2.59 -10.14 -4.71
CA MET A 198 -2.57 -8.68 -4.86
C MET A 198 -1.64 -7.98 -3.86
N ALA A 199 -1.58 -8.50 -2.63
CA ALA A 199 -0.69 -7.99 -1.59
C ALA A 199 0.77 -8.32 -1.91
N GLU A 200 1.08 -9.49 -2.46
CA GLU A 200 2.42 -9.85 -2.94
C GLU A 200 2.89 -8.91 -4.05
N ASN A 201 2.03 -8.68 -5.06
CA ASN A 201 2.27 -7.72 -6.13
C ASN A 201 2.57 -6.32 -5.58
N THR A 202 1.70 -5.80 -4.72
CA THR A 202 1.86 -4.48 -4.12
C THR A 202 3.11 -4.38 -3.24
N ARG A 203 3.46 -5.45 -2.51
CA ARG A 203 4.69 -5.53 -1.72
C ARG A 203 5.93 -5.48 -2.60
N GLY A 204 5.92 -6.17 -3.74
CA GLY A 204 6.99 -6.10 -4.74
C GLY A 204 7.19 -4.68 -5.27
N VAL A 205 6.09 -3.98 -5.60
CA VAL A 205 6.14 -2.56 -6.00
C VAL A 205 6.75 -1.70 -4.88
N LEU A 206 6.25 -1.82 -3.64
CA LEU A 206 6.77 -1.05 -2.50
C LEU A 206 8.25 -1.35 -2.20
N ALA A 207 8.71 -2.59 -2.38
CA ALA A 207 10.10 -2.98 -2.21
C ALA A 207 11.01 -2.25 -3.22
N ILE A 208 10.60 -2.20 -4.49
CA ILE A 208 11.31 -1.48 -5.55
C ILE A 208 11.31 0.04 -5.27
N GLU A 209 10.21 0.58 -4.77
CA GLU A 209 10.14 1.99 -4.35
C GLU A 209 11.12 2.27 -3.21
N TRP A 210 11.18 1.41 -2.19
CA TRP A 210 12.07 1.57 -1.04
C TRP A 210 13.55 1.52 -1.46
N LEU A 211 13.90 0.59 -2.36
CA LEU A 211 15.22 0.52 -2.99
C LEU A 211 15.56 1.82 -3.72
N GLY A 212 14.64 2.30 -4.57
CA GLY A 212 14.83 3.50 -5.37
C GLY A 212 14.96 4.77 -4.51
N ALA A 213 14.11 4.91 -3.49
CA ALA A 213 14.14 6.07 -2.59
C ALA A 213 15.44 6.12 -1.78
N CYS A 214 15.90 4.98 -1.25
CA CYS A 214 17.18 4.92 -0.54
C CYS A 214 18.36 5.21 -1.48
N GLN A 215 18.35 4.65 -2.69
CA GLN A 215 19.37 4.94 -3.70
C GLN A 215 19.41 6.43 -4.06
N GLY A 216 18.24 7.03 -4.32
CA GLY A 216 18.12 8.45 -4.64
C GLY A 216 18.61 9.36 -3.51
N LEU A 217 18.42 8.96 -2.24
CA LEU A 217 18.96 9.68 -1.08
C LEU A 217 20.47 9.53 -0.95
N ASP A 218 21.04 8.37 -1.25
CA ASP A 218 22.49 8.15 -1.23
C ASP A 218 23.21 9.02 -2.28
N LEU A 219 22.58 9.22 -3.44
CA LEU A 219 23.07 10.11 -4.50
C LEU A 219 23.08 11.60 -4.10
N ARG A 220 22.45 11.95 -2.97
CA ARG A 220 22.49 13.31 -2.39
C ARG A 220 23.60 13.48 -1.33
N LYS A 221 24.66 12.67 -1.44
CA LYS A 221 25.95 12.68 -0.73
C LYS A 221 25.97 13.47 0.59
N GLY A 222 25.80 12.76 1.69
CA GLY A 222 25.96 13.27 3.06
C GLY A 222 24.71 13.88 3.69
N LEU A 223 23.64 14.12 2.93
CA LEU A 223 22.39 14.66 3.46
C LEU A 223 21.50 13.58 4.09
N LYS A 224 20.90 13.90 5.24
CA LYS A 224 19.94 13.04 5.95
C LYS A 224 18.49 13.50 5.78
N THR A 225 17.58 12.53 5.77
CA THR A 225 16.15 12.75 5.91
C THR A 225 15.74 12.75 7.39
N SER A 226 14.45 12.70 7.70
CA SER A 226 13.93 12.67 9.08
C SER A 226 14.34 11.39 9.83
N ALA A 227 14.33 11.45 11.16
CA ALA A 227 14.80 10.36 12.01
C ALA A 227 14.15 9.00 11.73
N LYS A 228 12.82 8.93 11.57
CA LYS A 228 12.11 7.68 11.25
C LYS A 228 12.45 7.16 9.85
N LEU A 229 12.63 8.06 8.87
CA LEU A 229 12.99 7.65 7.52
C LEU A 229 14.47 7.24 7.41
N GLU A 230 15.36 7.76 8.25
CA GLU A 230 16.73 7.24 8.39
C GLU A 230 16.74 5.82 8.98
N GLN A 231 15.83 5.50 9.91
CA GLN A 231 15.66 4.11 10.38
C GLN A 231 15.21 3.18 9.23
N ALA A 232 14.31 3.65 8.37
CA ALA A 232 13.93 2.91 7.17
C ALA A 232 15.11 2.72 6.19
N ARG A 233 15.93 3.75 5.97
CA ARG A 233 17.15 3.61 5.14
C ARG A 233 18.13 2.61 5.74
N GLN A 234 18.39 2.71 7.04
CA GLN A 234 19.32 1.83 7.74
C GLN A 234 18.87 0.37 7.68
N ALA A 235 17.57 0.11 7.87
CA ALA A 235 17.01 -1.24 7.81
C ALA A 235 17.16 -1.89 6.42
N LEU A 236 17.11 -1.10 5.34
CA LEU A 236 17.39 -1.62 4.00
C LEU A 236 18.89 -1.84 3.78
N ARG A 237 19.70 -0.85 4.16
CA ARG A 237 21.15 -0.84 3.93
C ARG A 237 21.92 -1.90 4.72
N SER A 238 21.32 -2.47 5.77
CA SER A 238 21.90 -3.63 6.44
C SER A 238 21.89 -4.89 5.57
N GLU A 239 20.99 -4.98 4.57
CA GLU A 239 20.83 -6.17 3.72
C GLU A 239 21.18 -5.90 2.24
N VAL A 240 20.95 -4.68 1.78
CA VAL A 240 21.10 -4.26 0.38
C VAL A 240 22.01 -3.04 0.26
N PRO A 241 23.23 -3.20 -0.30
CA PRO A 241 24.18 -2.10 -0.45
C PRO A 241 23.72 -1.08 -1.51
N HIS A 242 24.36 0.10 -1.49
CA HIS A 242 24.24 1.10 -2.55
C HIS A 242 24.46 0.49 -3.95
N TYR A 243 23.72 0.97 -4.94
CA TYR A 243 23.85 0.51 -6.32
C TYR A 243 24.88 1.37 -7.07
N ASP A 244 26.15 0.97 -7.00
CA ASP A 244 27.29 1.71 -7.57
C ASP A 244 27.46 1.47 -9.09
N ARG A 245 27.17 0.24 -9.54
CA ARG A 245 27.24 -0.20 -10.94
C ARG A 245 26.25 -1.33 -11.17
N ASP A 246 26.02 -1.68 -12.43
CA ASP A 246 25.14 -2.78 -12.75
C ASP A 246 25.57 -4.11 -12.10
N ARG A 247 24.61 -4.76 -11.46
CA ARG A 247 24.74 -6.09 -10.86
C ARG A 247 23.44 -6.86 -11.05
N PHE A 248 23.46 -8.15 -10.73
CA PHE A 248 22.23 -8.92 -10.71
C PHE A 248 21.25 -8.34 -9.68
N PHE A 249 20.14 -7.79 -10.17
CA PHE A 249 19.24 -6.93 -9.37
C PHE A 249 18.23 -7.74 -8.55
N ALA A 250 17.75 -8.88 -9.05
CA ALA A 250 16.67 -9.64 -8.41
C ALA A 250 16.91 -9.97 -6.91
N PRO A 251 18.12 -10.35 -6.47
CA PRO A 251 18.38 -10.61 -5.06
C PRO A 251 18.15 -9.40 -4.14
N ASP A 252 18.35 -8.18 -4.66
CA ASP A 252 18.10 -6.95 -3.88
C ASP A 252 16.61 -6.71 -3.70
N ILE A 253 15.80 -7.00 -4.73
CA ILE A 253 14.33 -6.93 -4.67
C ILE A 253 13.79 -7.97 -3.71
N GLU A 254 14.25 -9.23 -3.82
CA GLU A 254 13.83 -10.33 -2.94
C GLU A 254 14.09 -10.00 -1.45
N LYS A 255 15.29 -9.49 -1.13
CA LYS A 255 15.62 -9.05 0.24
C LYS A 255 14.71 -7.93 0.72
N ALA A 256 14.44 -6.94 -0.12
CA ALA A 256 13.56 -5.83 0.24
C ALA A 256 12.11 -6.31 0.45
N VAL A 257 11.60 -7.22 -0.38
CA VAL A 257 10.28 -7.87 -0.21
C VAL A 257 10.22 -8.63 1.10
N GLU A 258 11.25 -9.42 1.42
CA GLU A 258 11.33 -10.20 2.65
C GLU A 258 11.32 -9.31 3.91
N LEU A 259 12.05 -8.19 3.89
CA LEU A 259 12.02 -7.21 4.97
C LEU A 259 10.62 -6.60 5.16
N LEU A 260 9.90 -6.30 4.07
CA LEU A 260 8.53 -5.81 4.14
C LEU A 260 7.56 -6.88 4.63
N ALA A 261 7.72 -8.14 4.20
CA ALA A 261 6.90 -9.27 4.64
C ALA A 261 7.04 -9.51 6.16
N LYS A 262 8.23 -9.30 6.71
CA LYS A 262 8.52 -9.32 8.16
C LYS A 262 8.03 -8.09 8.93
N GLY A 263 7.37 -7.13 8.27
CA GLY A 263 6.84 -5.93 8.91
C GLY A 263 7.92 -4.95 9.39
N ARG A 264 9.11 -4.95 8.77
CA ARG A 264 10.28 -4.16 9.25
C ARG A 264 10.02 -2.66 9.34
N LEU A 265 9.08 -2.14 8.54
CA LEU A 265 8.70 -0.72 8.54
C LEU A 265 7.42 -0.42 9.34
N THR A 266 6.68 -1.44 9.78
CA THR A 266 5.37 -1.29 10.42
C THR A 266 5.45 -0.44 11.68
N GLY A 267 6.47 -0.66 12.52
CA GLY A 267 6.66 0.07 13.78
C GLY A 267 7.04 1.56 13.62
N LEU A 268 7.24 2.05 12.39
CA LEU A 268 7.46 3.48 12.15
C LEU A 268 6.14 4.26 12.14
N LEU A 269 5.02 3.59 11.87
CA LEU A 269 3.69 4.19 11.83
C LEU A 269 3.20 4.51 13.25
N PRO A 270 2.48 5.63 13.47
CA PRO A 270 1.78 5.87 14.74
C PRO A 270 0.78 4.76 15.06
N ALA A 271 0.66 4.41 16.34
CA ALA A 271 -0.30 3.42 16.83
C ALA A 271 -1.76 3.90 16.71
N GLY A 272 -2.70 2.98 16.59
CA GLY A 272 -4.14 3.27 16.54
C GLY A 272 -4.63 3.90 15.24
N VAL A 273 -3.81 3.88 14.19
CA VAL A 273 -4.20 4.36 12.85
C VAL A 273 -4.85 3.26 12.04
N LEU A 274 -4.24 2.07 12.03
CA LEU A 274 -4.76 0.90 11.34
C LEU A 274 -5.70 0.12 12.27
N PRO A 275 -6.71 -0.60 11.74
CA PRO A 275 -7.70 -1.27 12.59
C PRO A 275 -7.13 -2.27 13.61
N SER A 276 -5.98 -2.89 13.30
CA SER A 276 -5.37 -3.95 14.11
C SER A 276 -3.99 -3.60 14.67
N LEU A 277 -3.54 -2.34 14.58
CA LEU A 277 -2.22 -1.85 15.03
C LEU A 277 -2.31 -0.44 15.66
#